data_AF-A0A969CY85-F1
#
_entry.id   AF-A0A969CY85-F1
#
_cell.length_a   1.000
_cell.length_b   1.000
_cell.length_c   1.000
_cell.angle_alpha   90.00
_cell.angle_beta   90.00
_cell.angle_gamma   90.00
#
_symmetry.space_group_name_H-M   'P 1'
#
loop_
_entity.id
_entity.type
_entity.pdbx_description
1 polymer ?
#
loop_
_entity_poly.entity_id
_entity_poly.type
_entity_poly.pdbx_seq_one_letter_code
_entity_poly.pdbx_strand_id
1 'polypeptide(L)' 'MTRKGYLSLSADFAIICYESSARRDDRAYRALVSSGYVQRGEDWKMAFHQQTPITA' A
#
# COMPACT_ATOMS: atom_id res chain seq x y z
N MET A 1 -14.49 14.01 13.72
CA MET A 1 -13.51 13.17 12.99
C MET A 1 -12.74 12.35 14.01
N THR A 2 -12.81 11.02 13.95
CA THR A 2 -12.11 10.13 14.90
C THR A 2 -10.81 9.66 14.28
N ARG A 3 -9.67 9.97 14.90
CA ARG A 3 -8.34 9.53 14.43
C ARG A 3 -8.23 8.01 14.55
N LYS A 4 -8.03 7.32 13.43
CA LYS A 4 -7.90 5.84 13.36
C LYS A 4 -6.45 5.35 13.39
N GLY A 5 -5.48 6.22 13.07
CA GLY A 5 -4.06 5.90 13.10
C GLY A 5 -3.19 7.14 12.83
N TYR A 6 -1.91 7.06 13.19
CA TYR A 6 -0.90 8.05 12.86
C TYR A 6 0.47 7.40 12.83
N LEU A 7 1.21 7.68 11.77
CA LEU A 7 2.61 7.34 11.61
C LEU A 7 3.35 8.65 11.38
N SER A 8 4.37 8.91 12.20
CA SER A 8 5.38 9.92 11.90
C SER A 8 6.33 9.35 10.85
N LEU A 9 6.61 10.12 9.81
CA LEU A 9 7.63 9.71 8.84
C LEU A 9 9.00 9.80 9.51
N SER A 10 9.67 8.65 9.60
CA SER A 10 11.06 8.50 10.04
C SER A 10 11.78 7.61 9.02
N ALA A 11 13.11 7.52 9.12
CA ALA A 11 13.92 6.77 8.14
C ALA A 11 13.58 5.26 8.09
N ASP A 12 12.92 4.75 9.13
CA ASP A 12 12.40 3.38 9.25
C ASP A 12 10.98 3.21 8.68
N PHE A 13 10.46 4.18 7.94
CA PHE A 13 9.15 4.10 7.28
C PHE A 13 9.22 4.49 5.80
N ALA A 14 8.65 3.65 4.95
CA ALA A 14 8.58 3.89 3.51
C ALA A 14 7.16 3.68 2.98
N ILE A 15 6.74 4.51 2.04
CA ILE A 15 5.52 4.32 1.26
C ILE A 15 5.93 4.05 -0.18
N ILE A 16 5.42 2.97 -0.76
CA ILE A 16 5.47 2.75 -2.20
C ILE A 16 4.08 2.96 -2.80
N CYS A 17 4.03 3.67 -3.92
CA CYS A 17 2.82 3.89 -4.71
C CYS A 17 3.06 3.37 -6.13
N TYR A 18 2.14 2.55 -6.63
CA TYR A 18 2.27 1.94 -7.94
C TYR A 18 0.90 1.61 -8.53
N GLU A 19 0.81 1.54 -9.86
CA GLU A 19 -0.33 0.93 -10.52
C GLU A 19 -0.15 -0.59 -10.55
N SER A 20 -1.18 -1.31 -10.13
CA SER A 20 -1.25 -2.76 -10.24
C SER A 20 -2.24 -3.14 -11.33
N SER A 21 -1.85 -4.10 -12.16
CA SER A 21 -2.72 -4.76 -13.14
C SER A 21 -2.77 -6.24 -12.83
N ALA A 22 -3.97 -6.78 -12.64
CA ALA A 22 -4.21 -8.19 -12.35
C ALA A 22 -5.32 -8.74 -13.23
N ARG A 23 -5.30 -10.06 -13.44
CA ARG A 23 -6.34 -10.78 -14.18
C ARG A 23 -6.76 -12.02 -13.41
N ARG A 24 -8.07 -12.23 -13.27
CA ARG A 24 -8.65 -13.45 -12.72
C ARG A 24 -9.70 -13.96 -13.70
N ASP A 25 -9.41 -15.10 -14.32
CA ASP A 25 -10.19 -15.67 -15.41
C ASP A 25 -10.39 -14.66 -16.55
N ASP A 26 -11.64 -14.27 -16.82
CA ASP A 26 -12.03 -13.28 -17.83
C ASP A 26 -12.06 -11.83 -17.29
N ARG A 27 -11.83 -11.61 -15.99
CA ARG A 27 -11.92 -10.29 -15.36
C ARG A 27 -10.55 -9.65 -15.22
N ALA A 28 -10.42 -8.43 -15.74
CA ALA A 28 -9.28 -7.55 -15.48
C ALA A 28 -9.56 -6.65 -14.27
N TYR A 29 -8.52 -6.37 -13.49
CA TYR A 29 -8.56 -5.44 -12.38
C TYR A 29 -7.34 -4.52 -12.43
N ARG A 30 -7.59 -3.22 -12.28
CA ARG A 30 -6.55 -2.20 -12.13
C ARG A 30 -6.78 -1.41 -10.86
N ALA A 31 -5.70 -1.08 -10.17
CA ALA A 31 -5.75 -0.25 -8.98
C ALA A 31 -4.52 0.64 -8.88
N LEU A 32 -4.72 1.87 -8.39
CA LEU A 32 -3.65 2.62 -7.76
C LEU A 32 -3.47 2.06 -6.35
N VAL A 33 -2.26 1.63 -6.05
CA VAL A 33 -1.92 0.96 -4.79
C VAL A 33 -1.01 1.85 -3.97
N SER A 34 -1.26 1.92 -2.67
CA SER A 34 -0.31 2.45 -1.68
C SER A 34 -0.03 1.39 -0.63
N SER A 35 1.24 1.12 -0.39
CA SER A 35 1.69 0.19 0.67
C SER A 35 2.70 0.88 1.55
N GLY A 36 2.45 0.88 2.86
CA GLY A 36 3.38 1.37 3.87
C GLY A 36 4.18 0.24 4.47
N TYR A 37 5.48 0.43 4.62
CA TYR A 37 6.40 -0.51 5.25
C TYR A 37 7.09 0.15 6.44
N VAL A 38 7.29 -0.62 7.49
CA VAL A 38 8.06 -0.23 8.67
C VAL A 38 9.25 -1.18 8.84
N GLN A 39 10.42 -0.62 9.13
CA GLN A 39 11.61 -1.41 9.43
C GLN A 39 11.50 -1.97 10.86
N ARG A 40 11.77 -3.26 11.02
CA ARG A 40 11.79 -3.99 12.30
C ARG A 40 13.08 -4.81 12.35
N GLY A 41 14.08 -4.31 13.05
CA GLY A 41 15.44 -4.85 12.99
C GLY A 41 16.03 -4.64 11.60
N GLU A 42 16.52 -5.69 10.97
CA GLU A 42 17.08 -5.65 9.62
C GLU A 42 16.00 -5.85 8.53
N ASP A 43 14.78 -6.20 8.92
CA ASP A 43 13.69 -6.52 7.99
C ASP A 43 12.73 -5.35 7.77
N TRP A 44 12.11 -5.32 6.60
CA TRP A 44 10.93 -4.49 6.33
C TRP A 44 9.66 -5.32 6.44
N LYS A 45 8.65 -4.80 7.15
CA LYS A 45 7.33 -5.42 7.29
C LYS A 45 6.25 -4.47 6.78
N MET A 46 5.26 -4.99 6.08
CA MET A 46 4.13 -4.20 5.59
C MET A 46 3.21 -3.81 6.75
N ALA A 47 3.03 -2.51 6.95
CA ALA A 47 2.14 -1.96 7.98
C ALA A 47 0.72 -1.76 7.45
N PHE A 48 0.58 -1.39 6.16
CA PHE A 48 -0.72 -1.32 5.50
C PHE A 48 -0.60 -1.55 3.99
N HIS A 49 -1.74 -1.92 3.40
CA HIS A 49 -1.93 -2.01 1.96
C HIS A 49 -3.33 -1.49 1.63
N GLN A 50 -3.40 -0.51 0.73
CA GLN A 50 -4.65 0.03 0.23
C GLN A 50 -4.67 -0.05 -1.29
N GLN A 51 -5.80 -0.49 -1.83
CA GLN A 51 -6.08 -0.46 -3.27
C GLN A 51 -7.23 0.49 -3.52
N THR A 52 -7.03 1.42 -4.45
CA THR A 52 -8.10 2.24 -5.00
C THR A 52 -8.34 1.75 -6.42
N PRO A 53 -9.48 1.07 -6.71
CA PRO A 53 -9.82 0.68 -8.07
C PRO A 53 -9.75 1.90 -8.99
N ILE A 54 -9.09 1.74 -10.14
CA ILE A 54 -9.05 2.75 -11.19
C ILE A 54 -9.70 2.17 -12.43
N THR A 55 -10.48 3.00 -13.11
CA THR A 55 -10.96 2.66 -14.46
C THR A 55 -9.77 2.65 -15.41
N ALA A 56 -9.78 1.73 -16.37
CA ALA A 56 -8.70 1.63 -17.34
C ALA A 56 -8.54 2.90 -18.18
#